data_AF-A0A2V6MGD7-F1
#
_entry.id   AF-A0A2V6MGD7-F1
#
_cell.length_a   1.000
_cell.length_b   1.000
_cell.length_c   1.000
_cell.angle_alpha   90.00
_cell.angle_beta   90.00
_cell.angle_gamma   90.00
#
_symmetry.space_group_name_H-M   'P 1'
#
loop_
_entity.id
_entity.type
_entity.pdbx_description
1 polymer ?
#
loop_
_entity_poly.entity_id
_entity_poly.type
_entity_poly.pdbx_seq_one_letter_code
_entity_poly.pdbx_strand_id
1 'polypeptide(L)'
;MRTDQHSAASTVFLQTVSVAIAQLKQQLQLDYEQAYPDLREIIHLVLDEEETKAWELSWFPHLLLPDLVEAHVEKLNLQPADTRRHDDLLVPHHFPAIDHHQPTFALCR
;
A
#
# COMPACT_ATOMS: atom_id res chain seq x y z
N MET A 1 18.08 2.92 30.43
CA MET A 1 17.19 3.69 29.54
C MET A 1 17.31 3.16 28.13
N ARG A 2 16.29 2.45 27.62
CA ARG A 2 16.23 1.98 26.22
C ARG A 2 14.80 1.57 25.84
N THR A 3 13.86 2.49 25.95
CA THR A 3 12.46 2.29 25.52
C THR A 3 12.00 3.31 24.47
N ASP A 4 12.72 4.42 24.31
CA ASP A 4 12.32 5.50 23.41
C ASP A 4 12.59 5.22 21.92
N GLN A 5 13.61 4.42 21.58
CA GLN A 5 13.97 4.14 20.17
C GLN A 5 12.95 3.25 19.45
N HIS A 6 12.31 2.32 20.17
CA HIS A 6 11.25 1.47 19.61
C HIS A 6 9.96 2.27 19.35
N SER A 7 9.63 3.22 20.22
CA SER A 7 8.43 4.07 20.08
C SER A 7 8.53 5.03 18.88
N ALA A 8 9.72 5.58 18.65
CA ALA A 8 9.97 6.43 17.48
C ALA A 8 9.87 5.63 16.16
N ALA A 9 10.45 4.42 16.12
CA ALA A 9 10.39 3.56 14.94
C ALA A 9 8.96 3.06 14.64
N SER A 10 8.19 2.70 15.67
CA SER A 10 6.78 2.29 15.50
C SER A 10 5.90 3.45 15.01
N THR A 11 6.15 4.67 15.46
CA THR A 11 5.41 5.86 15.02
C THR A 11 5.67 6.15 13.55
N VAL A 12 6.92 6.11 13.11
CA VAL A 12 7.28 6.31 11.69
C VAL A 12 6.68 5.21 10.81
N PHE A 13 6.73 3.95 11.26
CA PHE A 13 6.15 2.83 10.54
C PHE A 13 4.63 2.99 10.33
N LEU A 14 3.88 3.31 11.40
CA LEU A 14 2.44 3.54 11.28
C LEU A 14 2.11 4.71 10.36
N GLN A 15 2.91 5.78 10.42
CA GLN A 15 2.75 6.93 9.53
C GLN A 15 2.98 6.56 8.06
N THR A 16 4.03 5.78 7.77
CA THR A 16 4.30 5.30 6.40
C THR A 16 3.16 4.42 5.89
N VAL A 17 2.64 3.52 6.73
CA VAL A 17 1.51 2.66 6.38
C VAL A 17 0.26 3.50 6.10
N SER A 18 -0.07 4.49 6.94
CA SER A 18 -1.19 5.41 6.70
C SER A 18 -1.06 6.17 5.38
N VAL A 19 0.13 6.66 5.04
CA VAL A 19 0.37 7.33 3.75
C VAL A 19 0.19 6.37 2.57
N ALA A 20 0.73 5.15 2.67
CA ALA A 20 0.59 4.14 1.63
C ALA A 20 -0.87 3.78 1.37
N ILE A 21 -1.69 3.65 2.42
CA ILE A 21 -3.13 3.37 2.30
C ILE A 21 -3.85 4.55 1.66
N ALA A 22 -3.56 5.78 2.08
CA ALA A 22 -4.21 6.96 1.51
C ALA A 22 -3.92 7.08 0.00
N GLN A 23 -2.68 6.84 -0.42
CA GLN A 23 -2.28 6.84 -1.83
C GLN A 23 -2.97 5.71 -2.61
N LEU A 24 -2.94 4.49 -2.07
CA LEU A 24 -3.60 3.33 -2.67
C LEU A 24 -5.10 3.57 -2.87
N LYS A 25 -5.77 4.13 -1.86
CA LYS A 25 -7.19 4.43 -1.92
C LYS A 25 -7.52 5.50 -2.96
N GLN A 26 -6.75 6.59 -3.01
CA GLN A 26 -6.93 7.62 -4.05
C GLN A 26 -6.81 7.02 -5.45
N GLN A 27 -5.88 6.11 -5.63
CA GLN A 27 -5.68 5.46 -6.91
C GLN A 27 -6.84 4.53 -7.27
N LEU A 28 -7.27 3.67 -6.34
CA LEU A 28 -8.45 2.82 -6.53
C LEU A 28 -9.71 3.66 -6.82
N GLN A 29 -9.89 4.80 -6.14
CA GLN A 29 -10.99 5.72 -6.45
C GLN A 29 -10.95 6.18 -7.90
N LEU A 30 -9.80 6.65 -8.39
CA LEU A 30 -9.66 7.12 -9.76
C LEU A 30 -9.96 6.02 -10.78
N ASP A 31 -9.40 4.82 -10.58
CA ASP A 31 -9.57 3.69 -11.50
C ASP A 31 -11.04 3.26 -11.59
N TYR A 32 -11.72 3.14 -10.45
CA TYR A 32 -13.11 2.73 -10.40
C TYR A 32 -14.09 3.83 -10.80
N GLU A 33 -13.81 5.10 -10.49
CA GLU A 33 -14.61 6.22 -10.99
C GLU A 33 -14.51 6.38 -12.51
N GLN A 34 -13.32 6.10 -13.07
CA GLN A 34 -13.14 6.12 -14.52
C GLN A 34 -13.89 4.96 -15.19
N ALA A 35 -13.90 3.78 -14.57
CA ALA A 35 -14.66 2.63 -15.07
C ALA A 35 -16.18 2.81 -14.90
N TYR A 36 -16.62 3.41 -13.80
CA TYR A 36 -18.03 3.55 -13.40
C TYR A 36 -18.35 4.97 -12.91
N PRO A 37 -18.40 5.97 -13.81
CA PRO A 37 -18.62 7.36 -13.42
C PRO A 37 -19.97 7.58 -12.72
N ASP A 38 -20.99 6.80 -13.09
CA ASP A 38 -22.34 6.86 -12.51
C ASP A 38 -22.41 6.24 -11.10
N LEU A 39 -21.38 5.50 -10.68
CA LEU A 39 -21.34 4.80 -9.39
C LEU A 39 -20.34 5.39 -8.40
N ARG A 40 -19.86 6.62 -8.64
CA ARG A 40 -18.87 7.31 -7.78
C ARG A 40 -19.17 7.19 -6.28
N GLU A 41 -20.41 7.48 -5.87
CA GLU A 41 -20.80 7.43 -4.45
C GLU A 41 -20.72 6.01 -3.89
N ILE A 42 -21.09 5.00 -4.68
CA ILE A 42 -20.99 3.59 -4.29
C ILE A 42 -19.52 3.19 -4.19
N ILE A 43 -18.68 3.57 -5.15
CA ILE A 43 -17.25 3.30 -5.14
C ILE A 43 -16.58 3.90 -3.89
N HIS A 44 -16.93 5.14 -3.52
CA HIS A 44 -16.42 5.77 -2.31
C HIS A 44 -16.83 4.99 -1.06
N LEU A 45 -18.10 4.61 -0.96
CA LEU A 45 -18.62 3.84 0.16
C LEU A 45 -17.92 2.48 0.30
N VAL A 46 -17.79 1.75 -0.81
CA VAL A 46 -17.11 0.45 -0.85
C VAL A 46 -15.66 0.60 -0.39
N LEU A 47 -14.95 1.62 -0.86
CA LEU A 47 -13.55 1.83 -0.48
C LEU A 47 -13.39 2.18 1.01
N ASP A 48 -14.29 2.96 1.59
CA ASP A 48 -14.30 3.27 3.03
C ASP A 48 -14.61 2.03 3.88
N GLU A 49 -15.59 1.22 3.45
CA GLU A 49 -15.99 0.00 4.13
C GLU A 49 -14.88 -1.06 4.10
N GLU A 50 -14.29 -1.30 2.92
CA GLU A 50 -13.23 -2.30 2.77
C GLU A 50 -11.91 -1.84 3.41
N GLU A 51 -11.62 -0.54 3.47
CA GLU A 51 -10.50 -0.02 4.28
C GLU A 51 -10.68 -0.37 5.76
N THR A 52 -11.88 -0.14 6.30
CA THR A 52 -12.19 -0.46 7.70
C THR A 52 -12.01 -1.97 7.96
N LYS A 53 -12.51 -2.82 7.06
CA LYS A 53 -12.31 -4.28 7.16
C LYS A 53 -10.85 -4.69 7.05
N ALA A 54 -10.08 -4.06 6.15
CA ALA A 54 -8.66 -4.35 5.99
C ALA A 54 -7.88 -4.08 7.31
N TRP A 55 -8.24 -3.00 8.01
CA TRP A 55 -7.67 -2.67 9.32
C TRP A 55 -8.08 -3.66 10.42
N GLU A 56 -9.29 -4.20 10.39
CA GLU A 56 -9.76 -5.21 11.34
C GLU A 56 -9.09 -6.56 11.12
N LEU A 57 -8.81 -6.92 9.86
CA LEU A 57 -8.28 -8.23 9.48
C LEU A 57 -6.75 -8.32 9.55
N SER A 58 -6.04 -7.20 9.37
CA SER A 58 -4.58 -7.21 9.29
C SER A 58 -3.94 -5.92 9.78
N TRP A 59 -2.72 -6.03 10.31
CA TRP A 59 -1.86 -4.88 10.58
C TRP A 59 -1.26 -4.25 9.32
N PHE A 60 -1.47 -4.89 8.16
CA PHE A 60 -1.03 -4.45 6.83
C PHE A 60 -2.24 -4.34 5.90
N PRO A 61 -3.15 -3.37 6.15
CA PRO A 61 -4.39 -3.23 5.39
C PRO A 61 -4.15 -2.93 3.89
N HIS A 62 -3.05 -2.26 3.53
CA HIS A 62 -2.71 -1.95 2.14
C HIS A 62 -2.47 -3.19 1.26
N LEU A 63 -2.16 -4.35 1.86
CA LEU A 63 -2.01 -5.60 1.12
C LEU A 63 -3.36 -6.28 0.86
N LEU A 64 -4.35 -6.06 1.73
CA LEU A 64 -5.66 -6.70 1.64
C LEU A 64 -6.69 -5.82 0.94
N LEU A 65 -6.54 -4.50 1.03
CA LEU A 65 -7.51 -3.54 0.50
C LEU A 65 -7.84 -3.77 -0.98
N PRO A 66 -6.87 -3.97 -1.90
CA PRO A 66 -7.19 -4.18 -3.32
C PRO A 66 -8.06 -5.42 -3.55
N ASP A 67 -7.70 -6.53 -2.89
CA ASP A 67 -8.41 -7.82 -3.02
C ASP A 67 -9.83 -7.73 -2.44
N LEU A 68 -9.98 -7.04 -1.30
CA LEU A 68 -11.27 -6.83 -0.65
C LEU A 68 -12.21 -5.98 -1.50
N VAL A 69 -11.67 -4.93 -2.12
CA VAL A 69 -12.41 -4.05 -3.04
C VAL A 69 -12.81 -4.82 -4.29
N GLU A 70 -11.89 -5.58 -4.91
CA GLU A 70 -12.19 -6.42 -6.06
C GLU A 70 -13.33 -7.41 -5.75
N ALA A 71 -13.23 -8.11 -4.61
CA ALA A 71 -14.26 -9.04 -4.17
C ALA A 71 -15.61 -8.35 -3.86
N HIS A 72 -15.60 -7.10 -3.38
CA HIS A 72 -16.84 -6.33 -3.16
C HIS A 72 -17.45 -5.88 -4.49
N VAL A 73 -16.64 -5.37 -5.41
CA VAL A 73 -17.07 -4.95 -6.75
C VAL A 73 -17.68 -6.13 -7.53
N GLU A 74 -17.08 -7.31 -7.45
CA GLU A 74 -17.65 -8.54 -8.03
C GLU A 74 -19.03 -8.86 -7.45
N LYS A 75 -19.25 -8.68 -6.13
CA LYS A 75 -20.57 -8.86 -5.49
C LYS A 75 -21.62 -7.87 -6.01
N LEU A 76 -21.19 -6.68 -6.44
CA LEU A 76 -22.04 -5.69 -7.09
C LEU A 76 -22.33 -6.02 -8.57
N ASN A 77 -21.88 -7.18 -9.06
CA ASN A 77 -21.94 -7.59 -10.48
C ASN A 77 -21.21 -6.62 -11.41
N LEU A 78 -20.23 -5.89 -10.88
CA LEU A 78 -19.35 -5.01 -11.66
C LEU A 78 -18.09 -5.79 -12.03
N GLN A 79 -17.50 -5.45 -13.17
CA GLN A 79 -16.16 -5.94 -13.50
C GLN A 79 -15.13 -5.19 -12.66
N PRO A 80 -14.13 -5.88 -12.10
CA PRO A 80 -12.95 -5.24 -11.53
C PRO A 80 -12.39 -4.23 -12.53
N ALA A 81 -12.06 -3.03 -12.06
CA ALA A 81 -11.25 -2.14 -12.88
C ALA A 81 -9.91 -2.84 -13.14
N ASP A 82 -9.24 -2.54 -14.26
CA ASP A 82 -7.95 -3.11 -14.64
C ASP A 82 -6.82 -2.60 -13.70
N THR A 83 -6.96 -2.86 -12.40
CA THR A 83 -6.00 -2.52 -11.34
C THR A 83 -4.74 -3.36 -11.45
N ARG A 84 -4.77 -4.49 -12.19
CA ARG A 84 -3.62 -5.36 -12.47
C ARG A 84 -2.53 -4.74 -13.33
N ARG A 85 -2.73 -3.57 -13.95
CA ARG A 85 -1.61 -2.78 -14.48
C ARG A 85 -0.68 -2.22 -13.39
N HIS A 86 -1.03 -2.38 -12.11
CA HIS A 86 -0.29 -1.85 -10.98
C HIS A 86 0.52 -2.87 -10.18
N ASP A 87 0.74 -4.09 -10.71
CA ASP A 87 1.85 -4.93 -10.25
C ASP A 87 3.20 -4.19 -10.36
N ASP A 88 3.30 -3.19 -11.25
CA ASP A 88 4.45 -2.29 -11.37
C ASP A 88 4.57 -1.26 -10.22
N LEU A 89 3.59 -1.13 -9.32
CA LEU A 89 3.72 -0.31 -8.10
C LEU A 89 4.24 -1.11 -6.90
N LEU A 90 4.25 -2.44 -7.01
CA LEU A 90 5.05 -3.33 -6.16
C LEU A 90 6.45 -3.55 -6.76
N VAL A 91 6.91 -2.70 -7.69
CA VAL A 91 8.33 -2.65 -8.04
C VAL A 91 9.10 -2.47 -6.73
N PRO A 92 10.01 -3.40 -6.39
CA PRO A 92 10.87 -3.23 -5.23
C PRO A 92 11.53 -1.87 -5.40
N HIS A 93 11.34 -0.96 -4.45
CA HIS A 93 12.23 0.19 -4.34
C HIS A 93 13.64 -0.39 -4.43
N HIS A 94 14.31 -0.13 -5.54
CA HIS A 94 15.69 -0.54 -5.74
C HIS A 94 16.45 0.15 -4.62
N PHE A 95 16.66 -0.57 -3.51
CA PHE A 95 17.56 -0.15 -2.47
C PHE A 95 18.84 0.19 -3.21
N PRO A 96 19.30 1.46 -3.25
CA PRO A 96 20.61 1.72 -3.80
C PRO A 96 21.53 0.83 -2.99
N ALA A 97 22.15 -0.14 -3.65
CA ALA A 97 23.19 -0.95 -3.06
C ALA A 97 24.19 0.08 -2.53
N ILE A 98 24.22 0.24 -1.20
CA ILE A 98 25.22 1.09 -0.58
C ILE A 98 26.50 0.32 -0.84
N ASP A 99 27.22 0.78 -1.83
CA ASP A 99 28.50 0.23 -2.22
C ASP A 99 29.47 0.61 -1.10
N HIS A 100 29.44 -0.16 -0.03
CA HIS A 100 30.46 -0.15 1.02
C HIS A 100 31.72 -0.81 0.44
N HIS A 101 32.27 -0.22 -0.62
CA HIS A 101 33.66 -0.35 -0.97
C HIS A 101 34.49 0.34 0.11
N GLN A 102 34.67 -0.34 1.25
CA GLN A 102 35.85 -0.10 2.07
C GLN A 102 37.05 -0.67 1.30
N PRO A 103 38.03 0.15 0.88
CA PRO A 103 39.29 -0.40 0.44
C PRO A 103 40.03 -0.87 1.69
N THR A 104 40.01 -2.18 1.92
CA THR A 104 40.97 -2.83 2.83
C THR A 104 42.36 -2.66 2.22
N PHE A 105 43.05 -1.59 2.59
CA PHE A 105 44.49 -1.49 2.38
C PHE A 105 45.18 -2.47 3.34
N ALA A 106 45.29 -3.72 2.92
CA ALA A 106 46.26 -4.66 3.45
C ALA A 106 47.38 -4.80 2.43
N LEU A 107 48.48 -4.07 2.63
CA LEU A 107 49.76 -4.38 2.02
C LEU A 107 50.86 -4.21 3.08
N CYS A 108 51.12 -5.30 3.79
CA CYS A 108 52.42 -5.56 4.36
C CYS A 108 53.36 -5.99 3.23
N ARG A 109 54.43 -5.23 2.99
CA ARG A 109 55.79 -5.78 3.02
C ARG A 109 56.83 -4.68 3.16
#